data_AF-A0A660YYZ2-F1
#
_entry.id   AF-A0A660YYZ2-F1
#
_cell.length_a   1.000
_cell.length_b   1.000
_cell.length_c   1.000
_cell.angle_alpha   90.00
_cell.angle_beta   90.00
_cell.angle_gamma   90.00
#
_symmetry.space_group_name_H-M   'P 1'
#
loop_
_entity.id
_entity.type
_entity.pdbx_description
1 polymer ?
#
loop_
_entity_poly.entity_id
_entity_poly.type
_entity_poly.pdbx_seq_one_letter_code
_entity_poly.pdbx_strand_id
1 'polypeptide(L)'
;MLVEEIEKIKTDFKSDVEGISSPDELEKIRIKFLGRNGLVSSLFDQLKTVPIEQKPLMGKNLNELRNQINAEFNQAKTSLDINKSVSTSEIDLTLPGKDIHVGSRHILTQTLDEIKSIFKGMGFSVYEGPELESDHN
;
A
#
# COMPACT_ATOMS: atom_id res chain seq x y z
N MET A 1 12.87 -7.73 -41.61
CA MET A 1 11.45 -7.45 -41.95
C MET A 1 10.51 -7.58 -40.76
N LEU A 2 10.31 -8.73 -40.08
CA LEU A 2 9.48 -8.77 -38.84
C LEU A 2 10.28 -8.63 -37.54
N VAL A 3 11.51 -9.13 -37.52
CA VAL A 3 12.42 -9.03 -36.34
C VAL A 3 12.77 -7.57 -36.04
N GLU A 4 13.00 -6.76 -37.08
CA GLU A 4 13.29 -5.32 -36.94
C GLU A 4 12.09 -4.53 -36.41
N GLU A 5 10.86 -4.90 -36.79
CA GLU A 5 9.65 -4.26 -36.26
C GLU A 5 9.42 -4.61 -34.79
N ILE A 6 9.74 -5.84 -34.37
CA ILE A 6 9.71 -6.26 -32.96
C ILE A 6 10.71 -5.45 -32.13
N GLU A 7 11.94 -5.28 -32.61
CA GLU A 7 12.93 -4.46 -31.90
C GLU A 7 12.53 -2.99 -31.85
N LYS A 8 11.98 -2.44 -32.94
CA LYS A 8 11.49 -1.06 -32.97
C LYS A 8 10.35 -0.82 -31.99
N ILE A 9 9.38 -1.73 -31.93
CA ILE A 9 8.26 -1.63 -30.97
C ILE A 9 8.78 -1.73 -29.53
N LYS A 10 9.82 -2.53 -29.29
CA LYS A 10 10.46 -2.63 -27.98
C LYS A 10 11.17 -1.33 -27.59
N THR A 11 11.90 -0.70 -28.50
CA THR A 11 12.55 0.60 -28.23
C THR A 11 11.54 1.71 -28.03
N ASP A 12 10.50 1.76 -28.87
CA ASP A 12 9.43 2.77 -28.79
C ASP A 12 8.64 2.64 -27.48
N PHE A 13 8.38 1.40 -27.03
CA PHE A 13 7.73 1.16 -25.74
C PHE A 13 8.61 1.65 -24.59
N LYS A 14 9.91 1.33 -24.62
CA LYS A 14 10.84 1.74 -23.56
C LYS A 14 10.95 3.27 -23.46
N SER A 15 11.03 3.98 -24.59
CA SER A 15 11.05 5.45 -24.59
C SER A 15 9.73 6.05 -24.10
N ASP A 16 8.59 5.46 -24.48
CA ASP A 16 7.28 5.94 -24.05
C ASP A 16 7.09 5.72 -22.54
N VAL A 17 7.63 4.64 -21.97
CA VAL A 17 7.54 4.33 -20.52
C VAL A 17 8.46 5.20 -19.67
N GLU A 18 9.67 5.52 -20.14
CA GLU A 18 10.62 6.37 -19.41
C GLU A 18 10.10 7.82 -19.18
N GLY A 19 9.15 8.29 -20.00
CA GLY A 19 8.57 9.64 -19.91
C GLY A 19 7.27 9.76 -19.10
N ILE A 20 6.75 8.68 -18.52
CA ILE A 20 5.43 8.68 -17.87
C ILE A 20 5.50 9.33 -16.49
N SER A 21 4.63 10.30 -16.25
CA SER A 21 4.46 10.93 -14.94
C SER A 21 3.05 10.80 -14.37
N SER A 22 2.09 10.37 -15.20
CA SER A 22 0.68 10.27 -14.83
C SER A 22 0.07 8.89 -15.11
N PRO A 23 -0.85 8.40 -14.26
CA PRO A 23 -1.63 7.19 -14.53
C PRO A 23 -2.44 7.27 -15.84
N ASP A 24 -2.86 8.47 -16.26
CA ASP A 24 -3.58 8.66 -17.53
C ASP A 24 -2.67 8.47 -18.75
N GLU A 25 -1.39 8.85 -18.62
CA GLU A 25 -0.38 8.63 -19.66
C GLU A 25 -0.04 7.14 -19.79
N LEU A 26 0.07 6.45 -18.65
CA LEU A 26 0.27 5.01 -18.59
C LEU A 26 -0.86 4.24 -19.29
N GLU A 27 -2.11 4.63 -19.07
CA GLU A 27 -3.25 3.99 -19.72
C GLU A 27 -3.28 4.21 -21.25
N LYS A 28 -2.87 5.39 -21.73
CA LYS A 28 -2.72 5.65 -23.18
C LYS A 28 -1.68 4.72 -23.82
N ILE A 29 -0.57 4.47 -23.13
CA ILE A 29 0.47 3.54 -23.58
C ILE A 29 -0.05 2.10 -23.56
N ARG A 30 -0.82 1.70 -22.55
CA ARG A 30 -1.49 0.39 -22.52
C ARG A 30 -2.35 0.18 -23.77
N ILE A 31 -3.16 1.17 -24.13
CA ILE A 31 -4.03 1.10 -25.30
C ILE A 31 -3.22 1.05 -26.59
N LYS A 32 -2.18 1.89 -26.73
CA LYS A 32 -1.30 1.96 -27.92
C LYS A 32 -0.59 0.63 -28.20
N PHE A 33 -0.05 -0.03 -27.18
CA PHE A 33 0.77 -1.24 -27.37
C PHE A 33 -0.01 -2.54 -27.14
N LEU A 34 -0.76 -2.64 -26.03
CA LEU A 34 -1.44 -3.87 -25.59
C LEU A 34 -2.95 -3.89 -25.91
N GLY A 35 -3.50 -2.81 -26.47
CA GLY A 35 -4.91 -2.72 -26.83
C GLY A 35 -5.32 -3.71 -27.92
N ARG A 36 -6.63 -3.89 -28.10
CA ARG A 36 -7.21 -4.79 -29.11
C ARG A 36 -6.76 -4.46 -30.55
N ASN A 37 -6.50 -3.17 -30.83
CA ASN A 37 -5.95 -2.68 -32.09
C ASN A 37 -4.52 -2.11 -31.89
N GLY A 38 -3.81 -2.57 -30.86
CA GLY A 38 -2.48 -2.07 -30.50
C GLY A 38 -1.38 -2.66 -31.38
N LEU A 39 -0.19 -2.06 -31.32
CA LEU A 39 0.97 -2.45 -32.11
C LEU A 39 1.37 -3.93 -31.93
N VAL A 40 1.23 -4.47 -30.72
CA VAL A 40 1.50 -5.90 -30.46
C VAL A 40 0.46 -6.77 -31.16
N SER A 41 -0.81 -6.37 -31.15
CA SER A 41 -1.88 -7.14 -31.81
C SER A 41 -1.74 -7.12 -33.34
N SER A 42 -1.32 -6.00 -33.93
CA SER A 42 -1.06 -5.93 -35.37
C SER A 42 0.10 -6.83 -35.81
N LEU A 43 1.14 -6.96 -34.97
CA LEU A 43 2.24 -7.91 -35.25
C LEU A 43 1.76 -9.37 -35.21
N PHE A 44 0.83 -9.71 -34.30
CA PHE A 44 0.21 -11.04 -34.29
C PHE A 44 -0.64 -11.31 -35.54
N ASP A 45 -1.27 -10.29 -36.12
CA ASP A 45 -2.00 -10.43 -37.38
C ASP A 45 -1.06 -10.64 -38.58
N GLN A 46 0.08 -9.95 -38.60
CA GLN A 46 1.13 -10.14 -39.61
C GLN A 46 1.82 -11.51 -39.51
N LEU A 47 1.74 -12.20 -38.36
CA LEU A 47 2.23 -13.58 -38.23
C LEU A 47 1.51 -14.55 -39.19
N LYS A 48 0.30 -14.21 -39.65
CA LYS A 48 -0.48 -15.03 -40.61
C LYS A 48 0.22 -15.13 -41.97
N THR A 49 0.98 -14.11 -42.38
CA THR A 49 1.68 -14.04 -43.67
C THR A 49 3.08 -14.67 -43.67
N VAL A 50 3.56 -15.17 -42.52
CA VAL A 50 4.89 -15.78 -42.39
C VAL A 50 4.89 -17.24 -42.89
N PRO A 51 5.96 -17.76 -43.52
CA PRO A 51 6.08 -19.17 -43.87
C PRO A 51 5.98 -20.10 -42.65
N ILE A 52 5.35 -21.28 -42.82
CA ILE A 52 5.06 -22.24 -41.73
C ILE A 52 6.30 -22.62 -40.93
N GLU A 53 7.46 -22.71 -41.58
CA GLU A 53 8.73 -23.09 -40.93
C GLU A 53 9.25 -22.01 -39.96
N GLN A 54 8.93 -20.73 -40.19
CA GLN A 54 9.38 -19.60 -39.38
C GLN A 54 8.32 -19.12 -38.36
N LYS A 55 7.07 -19.57 -38.49
CA LYS A 55 5.97 -19.24 -37.56
C LYS A 55 6.27 -19.60 -36.09
N PRO A 56 6.85 -20.77 -35.74
CA PRO A 56 7.09 -21.12 -34.35
C PRO A 56 8.08 -20.18 -33.67
N LEU A 57 9.17 -19.85 -34.37
CA LEU A 57 10.22 -18.97 -33.84
C LEU A 57 9.70 -17.54 -33.68
N MET A 58 8.94 -17.04 -34.66
CA MET A 58 8.36 -15.69 -34.58
C MET A 58 7.24 -15.57 -33.55
N GLY A 59 6.38 -16.59 -33.42
CA GLY A 59 5.35 -16.62 -32.38
C GLY A 59 5.93 -16.60 -30.97
N LYS A 60 7.07 -17.29 -30.76
CA LYS A 60 7.80 -17.26 -29.48
C LYS A 60 8.30 -15.85 -29.17
N ASN A 61 8.97 -15.20 -30.13
CA ASN A 61 9.50 -13.84 -29.93
C ASN A 61 8.37 -12.81 -29.68
N LEU A 62 7.21 -12.96 -30.33
CA LEU A 62 6.05 -12.09 -30.08
C LEU A 62 5.45 -12.29 -28.69
N ASN A 63 5.37 -13.54 -28.21
CA ASN A 63 4.94 -13.82 -26.85
C ASN A 63 5.93 -13.27 -25.82
N GLU A 64 7.24 -13.39 -26.07
CA GLU A 64 8.27 -12.80 -25.21
C GLU A 64 8.16 -11.27 -25.16
N LEU A 65 7.99 -10.61 -26.31
CA LEU A 65 7.77 -9.17 -26.39
C LEU A 65 6.51 -8.76 -25.59
N ARG A 66 5.40 -9.45 -25.80
CA ARG A 66 4.14 -9.20 -25.08
C ARG A 66 4.33 -9.34 -23.57
N ASN A 67 5.05 -10.37 -23.12
CA ASN A 67 5.30 -10.60 -21.71
C ASN A 67 6.22 -9.53 -21.11
N GLN A 68 7.27 -9.12 -21.82
CA GLN A 68 8.16 -8.04 -21.41
C GLN A 68 7.39 -6.72 -21.23
N ILE A 69 6.58 -6.34 -22.23
CA ILE A 69 5.75 -5.13 -22.19
C ILE A 69 4.77 -5.17 -21.01
N ASN A 70 4.14 -6.32 -20.74
CA ASN A 70 3.24 -6.44 -19.58
C ASN A 70 3.97 -6.34 -18.24
N ALA A 71 5.17 -6.92 -18.13
CA ALA A 71 5.97 -6.86 -16.92
C ALA A 71 6.39 -5.42 -16.60
N GLU A 72 6.95 -4.72 -17.59
CA GLU A 72 7.37 -3.31 -17.46
C GLU A 72 6.18 -2.38 -17.20
N PHE A 73 5.03 -2.61 -17.85
CA PHE A 73 3.81 -1.88 -17.58
C PHE A 73 3.34 -2.03 -16.12
N ASN A 74 3.32 -3.26 -15.61
CA ASN A 74 2.91 -3.53 -14.22
C ASN A 74 3.89 -2.91 -13.23
N GLN A 75 5.19 -2.91 -13.55
CA GLN A 75 6.20 -2.25 -12.73
C GLN A 75 5.97 -0.74 -12.68
N ALA A 76 5.78 -0.09 -13.84
CA ALA A 76 5.51 1.34 -13.93
C ALA A 76 4.23 1.74 -13.18
N LYS A 77 3.17 0.92 -13.31
CA LYS A 77 1.91 1.09 -12.58
C LYS A 77 2.13 1.08 -11.07
N THR A 78 2.86 0.08 -10.58
CA THR A 78 3.15 -0.08 -9.15
C THR A 78 3.95 1.11 -8.62
N SER A 79 4.95 1.57 -9.37
CA SER A 79 5.75 2.75 -8.99
C SER A 79 4.91 4.03 -8.90
N LEU A 80 3.99 4.25 -9.83
CA LEU A 80 3.09 5.43 -9.79
C LEU A 80 2.07 5.34 -8.64
N ASP A 81 1.53 4.15 -8.35
CA ASP A 81 0.60 3.96 -7.22
C ASP A 81 1.29 4.20 -5.87
N ILE A 82 2.55 3.78 -5.70
CA ILE A 82 3.36 4.06 -4.50
C ILE A 82 3.60 5.56 -4.34
N ASN A 83 3.96 6.27 -5.40
CA ASN A 83 4.20 7.72 -5.31
C ASN A 83 2.93 8.50 -4.94
N LYS A 84 1.75 8.02 -5.34
CA LYS A 84 0.47 8.63 -4.96
C LYS A 84 0.16 8.45 -3.48
N SER A 85 0.47 7.29 -2.89
CA SER A 85 0.21 7.01 -1.47
C SER A 85 1.19 7.70 -0.53
N VAL A 86 2.40 8.04 -0.99
CA VAL A 86 3.43 8.75 -0.21
C VAL A 86 3.20 10.27 -0.17
N SER A 87 2.18 10.79 -0.87
CA SER A 87 1.72 12.18 -0.69
C SER A 87 0.96 12.42 0.63
N THR A 88 1.27 11.64 1.66
CA THR A 88 0.90 11.97 3.04
C THR A 88 1.64 13.23 3.43
N SER A 89 0.92 14.34 3.43
CA SER A 89 1.31 15.60 4.04
C SER A 89 2.18 15.35 5.27
N GLU A 90 3.30 16.04 5.41
CA GLU A 90 4.13 16.01 6.62
C GLU A 90 3.27 16.53 7.80
N ILE A 91 2.66 15.61 8.55
CA ILE A 91 1.87 15.93 9.73
C ILE A 91 2.83 16.04 10.91
N ASP A 92 2.77 17.16 11.63
CA ASP A 92 3.51 17.33 12.88
C ASP A 92 2.95 16.40 13.96
N LEU A 93 3.72 15.36 14.29
CA LEU A 93 3.37 14.35 15.29
C LEU A 93 3.47 14.89 16.73
N THR A 94 4.00 16.09 16.95
CA THR A 94 4.07 16.72 18.28
C THR A 94 2.82 17.49 18.65
N LEU A 95 1.89 17.70 17.71
CA LEU A 95 0.66 18.39 17.97
C LEU A 95 -0.21 17.62 18.99
N PRO A 96 -0.78 18.32 19.99
CA PRO A 96 -1.67 17.68 20.93
C PRO A 96 -2.89 17.12 20.20
N GLY A 97 -3.20 15.86 20.48
CA GLY A 97 -4.39 15.20 19.97
C GLY A 97 -5.67 15.77 20.60
N LYS A 98 -6.79 15.12 20.30
CA LYS A 98 -8.06 15.45 20.95
C LYS A 98 -8.01 15.05 22.43
N ASP A 99 -8.18 16.03 23.32
CA ASP A 99 -8.22 15.76 24.76
C ASP A 99 -9.41 14.88 25.14
N ILE A 100 -9.11 13.83 25.91
CA ILE A 100 -10.09 13.01 26.62
C ILE A 100 -9.90 13.31 28.09
N HIS A 101 -10.94 13.85 28.75
CA HIS A 101 -10.87 14.12 30.18
C HIS A 101 -10.83 12.81 30.97
N VAL A 102 -9.73 12.61 31.71
CA VAL A 102 -9.61 11.57 32.72
C VAL A 102 -9.96 12.19 34.06
N GLY A 103 -10.88 11.58 34.80
CA GLY A 103 -11.23 12.03 36.15
C GLY A 103 -10.05 11.86 37.13
N SER A 104 -10.14 12.51 38.29
CA SER A 104 -9.14 12.41 39.37
C SER A 104 -9.75 11.74 40.61
N ARG A 105 -8.93 11.00 41.36
CA ARG A 105 -9.33 10.46 42.68
C ARG A 105 -9.40 11.58 43.71
N HIS A 106 -10.38 11.54 44.61
CA HIS A 106 -10.47 12.49 45.71
C HIS A 106 -9.27 12.39 46.66
N ILE A 107 -8.79 13.53 47.19
CA ILE A 107 -7.57 13.59 48.02
C ILE A 107 -7.69 12.69 49.26
N LEU A 108 -8.86 12.71 49.93
CA LEU A 108 -9.10 11.86 51.10
C LEU A 108 -8.97 10.36 50.79
N THR A 109 -9.44 9.93 49.61
CA THR A 109 -9.30 8.54 49.17
C THR A 109 -7.85 8.20 48.91
N GLN A 110 -7.08 9.10 48.28
CA GLN A 110 -5.66 8.90 48.04
C GLN A 110 -4.88 8.74 49.35
N THR A 111 -5.12 9.63 50.32
CA THR A 111 -4.45 9.57 51.64
C THR A 111 -4.84 8.31 52.41
N LEU A 112 -6.11 7.92 52.34
CA LEU A 112 -6.60 6.71 53.02
C LEU A 112 -6.03 5.44 52.38
N ASP A 113 -5.95 5.38 51.05
CA ASP A 113 -5.32 4.28 50.32
C ASP A 113 -3.82 4.15 50.67
N GLU A 114 -3.11 5.29 50.79
CA GLU A 114 -1.70 5.32 51.18
C GLU A 114 -1.50 4.76 52.60
N ILE A 115 -2.30 5.21 53.56
CA ILE A 115 -2.28 4.69 54.93
C ILE A 115 -2.58 3.18 54.93
N LYS A 116 -3.66 2.74 54.26
CA LYS A 116 -4.01 1.32 54.14
C LYS A 116 -2.85 0.50 53.56
N SER A 117 -2.15 1.02 52.57
CA SER A 117 -1.01 0.34 51.93
C SER A 117 0.16 0.10 52.88
N ILE A 118 0.49 1.08 53.73
CA ILE A 118 1.58 0.97 54.73
C ILE A 118 1.27 -0.17 55.71
N PHE A 119 0.08 -0.18 56.30
CA PHE A 119 -0.32 -1.19 57.29
C PHE A 119 -0.52 -2.58 56.67
N LYS A 120 -0.97 -2.65 55.42
CA LYS A 120 -1.04 -3.91 54.68
C LYS A 120 0.36 -4.55 54.53
N GLY A 121 1.40 -3.73 54.28
CA GLY A 121 2.79 -4.19 54.25
C GLY A 121 3.28 -4.77 55.59
N MET A 122 2.65 -4.39 56.69
CA MET A 122 2.94 -4.89 58.05
C MET A 122 2.09 -6.13 58.42
N GLY A 123 1.23 -6.62 57.52
CA GLY A 123 0.38 -7.79 57.75
C GLY A 123 -1.01 -7.50 58.34
N PHE A 124 -1.43 -6.23 58.41
CA PHE A 124 -2.78 -5.87 58.84
C PHE A 124 -3.80 -6.04 57.71
N SER A 125 -5.04 -6.34 58.08
CA SER A 125 -6.21 -6.37 57.18
C SER A 125 -7.09 -5.14 57.37
N VAL A 126 -7.85 -4.78 56.34
CA VAL A 126 -8.81 -3.67 56.37
C VAL A 126 -10.19 -4.22 56.68
N TYR A 127 -10.88 -3.61 57.64
CA TYR A 127 -12.27 -3.87 57.97
C TYR A 127 -13.07 -2.56 57.88
N GLU A 128 -14.29 -2.62 57.34
CA GLU A 128 -15.22 -1.49 57.25
C GLU A 128 -16.46 -1.81 58.06
N GLY A 129 -16.89 -0.86 58.89
CA GLY A 129 -18.06 -0.96 59.77
C GLY A 129 -19.17 0.02 59.37
N PRO A 130 -20.33 -0.03 60.05
CA PRO A 130 -21.41 0.92 59.81
C PRO A 130 -21.02 2.35 60.21
N GLU A 131 -21.61 3.36 59.58
CA GLU A 131 -21.39 4.77 59.94
C GLU A 131 -22.16 5.20 61.20
N LEU A 132 -23.19 4.45 61.58
CA LEU A 132 -23.99 4.67 62.79
C LEU A 132 -23.78 3.49 63.74
N GLU A 133 -23.34 3.79 64.96
CA GLU A 133 -23.17 2.83 66.04
C GLU A 133 -24.10 3.19 67.22
N SER A 134 -24.33 2.22 68.09
CA SER A 134 -25.13 2.28 69.31
C SER A 134 -24.25 2.19 70.56
N ASP A 135 -24.82 2.44 71.74
CA ASP A 135 -24.05 2.42 73.01
C ASP A 135 -23.58 0.99 73.41
N HIS A 136 -24.15 -0.05 72.79
CA HIS A 136 -23.84 -1.46 73.08
C HIS A 136 -23.18 -2.22 71.93
N ASN A 137 -23.15 -1.62 70.73
CA ASN A 137 -22.43 -2.04 69.55
C ASN A 137 -22.01 -0.76 68.83
#